data_AF-A0A7S2X7F9-F1
#
_entry.id   AF-A0A7S2X7F9-F1
#
_cell.length_a   1.000
_cell.length_b   1.000
_cell.length_c   1.000
_cell.angle_alpha   90.00
_cell.angle_beta   90.00
_cell.angle_gamma   90.00
#
_symmetry.space_group_name_H-M   'P 1'
#
loop_
_entity.id
_entity.type
_entity.pdbx_description
1 polymer ?
#
loop_
_entity_poly.entity_id
_entity_poly.type
_entity_poly.pdbx_seq_one_letter_code
_entity_poly.pdbx_strand_id
1 'polypeptide(L)'
;MSSIGLFFWRCICSSSSEANVALGRTEMKLFQEEADRKRAENFREVLDSRGKIVRRKKYRGAPLSLQLASRTIRRTFGCGACGTLLFRPAEICDEKIFDVELSDSETVISLKDCANVRYGPMRCKSDMSETWKYDVQTIRCSNCNVYLGLHVSKISNLTSWMEISSHGWCERMGAPIFPRAGNSRRGSVISGGSHEVPVGGIETRQILIGHRYIRALRPDGTDVPKRITLVCKGCTTVLSYTDQILCTRRRWGFGDGPNEPACYMNSLTKGSYEVKNVRERMLAQGSFEMGDVFCSCCGIQVGYKFQKDRSPTFINENQQGRFGLVISRLKLDFAGFAQTIIRA
;
A
#
# COMPACT_ATOMS: atom_id res chain seq x y z
N MET A 1 -6.73 29.80 -1.44
CA MET A 1 -5.81 28.69 -1.80
C MET A 1 -5.57 27.86 -0.55
N SER A 2 -5.57 26.52 -0.63
CA SER A 2 -5.18 25.70 0.52
C SER A 2 -3.72 26.01 0.92
N SER A 3 -3.34 25.78 2.17
CA SER A 3 -1.95 25.90 2.65
C SER A 3 -0.96 25.14 1.76
N ILE A 4 -1.38 23.98 1.25
CA ILE A 4 -0.66 23.17 0.28
C ILE A 4 -0.52 23.91 -1.07
N GLY A 5 -1.60 24.50 -1.59
CA GLY A 5 -1.54 25.30 -2.82
C GLY A 5 -0.61 26.51 -2.71
N LEU A 6 -0.57 27.18 -1.55
CA LEU A 6 0.37 28.26 -1.25
C LEU A 6 1.82 27.75 -1.17
N PHE A 7 2.06 26.56 -0.62
CA PHE A 7 3.39 25.93 -0.61
C PHE A 7 3.83 25.55 -2.02
N PHE A 8 2.97 24.92 -2.82
CA PHE A 8 3.26 24.63 -4.23
C PHE A 8 3.55 25.90 -5.00
N TRP A 9 2.74 26.95 -4.83
CA TRP A 9 2.97 28.24 -5.46
C TRP A 9 4.31 28.84 -5.02
N ARG A 10 4.65 28.81 -3.74
CA ARG A 10 5.97 29.26 -3.25
C ARG A 10 7.12 28.46 -3.86
N CYS A 11 7.05 27.13 -3.88
CA CYS A 11 8.10 26.27 -4.45
C CYS A 11 8.23 26.46 -5.97
N ILE A 12 7.11 26.62 -6.68
CA ILE A 12 7.11 26.83 -8.14
C ILE A 12 7.60 28.24 -8.46
N CYS A 13 7.13 29.27 -7.77
CA CYS A 13 7.51 30.67 -8.05
C CYS A 13 8.91 31.04 -7.56
N SER A 14 9.47 30.33 -6.57
CA SER A 14 10.87 30.52 -6.15
C SER A 14 11.88 29.81 -7.05
N SER A 15 11.43 29.08 -8.09
CA SER A 15 12.29 28.26 -8.94
C SER A 15 12.90 29.01 -10.14
N SER A 16 12.70 30.33 -10.25
CA SER A 16 13.25 31.13 -11.35
C SER A 16 14.73 31.50 -11.21
N SER A 17 15.42 31.20 -10.10
CA SER A 17 16.89 31.20 -10.09
C SER A 17 17.49 30.25 -9.03
N GLU A 18 18.04 29.13 -9.49
CA GLU A 18 19.14 28.35 -8.89
C GLU A 18 19.07 27.78 -7.47
N ALA A 19 18.00 27.99 -6.69
CA ALA A 19 17.90 27.39 -5.36
C ALA A 19 17.54 25.89 -5.47
N ASN A 20 18.57 25.03 -5.47
CA ASN A 20 18.46 23.62 -5.13
C ASN A 20 17.91 23.48 -3.70
N VAL A 21 16.59 23.62 -3.51
CA VAL A 21 15.95 23.39 -2.21
C VAL A 21 16.18 21.94 -1.83
N ALA A 22 17.09 21.71 -0.88
CA ALA A 22 17.31 20.40 -0.32
C ALA A 22 15.99 19.94 0.30
N LEU A 23 15.44 18.84 -0.20
CA LEU A 23 14.23 18.26 0.37
C LEU A 23 14.54 17.83 1.79
N GLY A 24 13.85 18.44 2.76
CA GLY A 24 13.86 17.95 4.12
C GLY A 24 12.81 16.86 4.32
N ARG A 25 12.82 16.32 5.53
CA ARG A 25 11.85 15.32 5.97
C ARG A 25 10.43 15.89 6.01
N THR A 26 10.29 17.17 6.35
CA THR A 26 9.00 17.86 6.47
C THR A 26 8.33 17.99 5.11
N GLU A 27 9.07 18.37 4.09
CA GLU A 27 8.59 18.49 2.71
C GLU A 27 8.13 17.12 2.19
N MET A 28 8.95 16.08 2.36
CA MET A 28 8.58 14.73 1.95
C MET A 28 7.31 14.23 2.65
N LYS A 29 7.10 14.60 3.92
CA LYS A 29 5.87 14.28 4.67
C LYS A 29 4.65 14.99 4.07
N LEU A 30 4.77 16.28 3.72
CA LEU A 30 3.70 17.02 3.08
C LEU A 30 3.30 16.40 1.74
N PHE A 31 4.28 15.97 0.92
CA PHE A 31 3.99 15.30 -0.35
C PHE A 31 3.35 13.93 -0.17
N GLN A 32 3.74 13.19 0.87
CA GLN A 32 3.09 11.93 1.24
C GLN A 32 1.63 12.16 1.63
N GLU A 33 1.36 13.12 2.51
CA GLU A 33 0.01 13.45 2.99
C GLU A 33 -0.90 13.93 1.85
N GLU A 34 -0.37 14.76 0.95
CA GLU A 34 -1.09 15.21 -0.23
C GLU A 34 -1.39 14.07 -1.21
N ALA A 35 -0.46 13.12 -1.39
CA ALA A 35 -0.69 11.93 -2.19
C ALA A 35 -1.76 11.03 -1.55
N ASP A 36 -1.73 10.85 -0.23
CA ASP A 36 -2.74 10.11 0.53
C ASP A 36 -4.12 10.75 0.42
N ARG A 37 -4.21 12.08 0.55
CA ARG A 37 -5.45 12.87 0.37
C ARG A 37 -6.04 12.64 -1.03
N LYS A 38 -5.22 12.79 -2.08
CA LYS A 38 -5.65 12.54 -3.47
C LYS A 38 -6.10 11.10 -3.68
N ARG A 39 -5.41 10.13 -3.07
CA ARG A 39 -5.79 8.72 -3.15
C ARG A 39 -7.18 8.52 -2.51
N ALA A 40 -7.41 9.13 -1.34
CA ALA A 40 -8.69 9.06 -0.63
C ALA A 40 -9.83 9.74 -1.40
N GLU A 41 -9.58 10.90 -2.03
CA GLU A 41 -10.54 11.58 -2.90
C GLU A 41 -10.90 10.73 -4.12
N ASN A 42 -9.88 10.18 -4.80
CA ASN A 42 -10.10 9.29 -5.93
C ASN A 42 -10.91 8.05 -5.53
N PHE A 43 -10.67 7.53 -4.33
CA PHE A 43 -11.40 6.39 -3.80
C PHE A 43 -12.86 6.75 -3.47
N ARG A 44 -13.07 7.87 -2.78
CA ARG A 44 -14.40 8.38 -2.43
C ARG A 44 -15.24 8.65 -3.68
N GLU A 45 -14.68 9.34 -4.67
CA GLU A 45 -15.37 9.62 -5.94
C GLU A 45 -15.85 8.33 -6.63
N VAL A 46 -15.03 7.27 -6.55
CA VAL A 46 -15.36 5.97 -7.13
C VAL A 46 -16.48 5.28 -6.36
N LEU A 47 -16.44 5.32 -5.02
CA LEU A 47 -17.51 4.79 -4.17
C LEU A 47 -18.83 5.55 -4.36
N ASP A 48 -18.79 6.88 -4.38
CA ASP A 48 -19.97 7.74 -4.56
C ASP A 48 -20.59 7.60 -5.97
N SER A 49 -19.80 7.13 -6.94
CA SER A 49 -20.26 6.87 -8.30
C SER A 49 -20.98 5.54 -8.47
N ARG A 50 -21.04 4.69 -7.43
CA ARG A 50 -21.82 3.44 -7.42
C ARG A 50 -23.29 3.77 -7.72
N GLY A 51 -23.77 3.37 -8.90
CA GLY A 51 -25.16 3.52 -9.33
C GLY A 51 -25.42 4.55 -10.44
N LYS A 52 -24.46 5.40 -10.81
CA LYS A 52 -24.65 6.34 -11.94
C LYS A 52 -24.25 5.69 -13.27
N ILE A 53 -25.23 5.15 -14.00
CA ILE A 53 -25.03 4.63 -15.37
C ILE A 53 -24.67 5.81 -16.29
N VAL A 54 -23.45 5.83 -16.82
CA VAL A 54 -22.98 6.91 -17.69
C VAL A 54 -22.86 6.37 -19.10
N ARG A 55 -23.76 6.80 -20.00
CA ARG A 55 -23.73 6.39 -21.41
C ARG A 55 -22.47 6.92 -22.08
N ARG A 56 -21.51 6.04 -22.42
CA ARG A 56 -20.28 6.38 -23.18
C ARG A 56 -20.32 5.87 -24.62
N LYS A 57 -19.53 6.53 -25.48
CA LYS A 57 -19.31 6.16 -26.90
C LYS A 57 -18.74 4.73 -27.00
N LYS A 58 -19.23 3.97 -27.99
CA LYS A 58 -18.90 2.56 -28.22
C LYS A 58 -17.42 2.42 -28.63
N TYR A 59 -16.63 1.61 -27.90
CA TYR A 59 -15.35 1.11 -28.38
C TYR A 59 -15.61 0.07 -29.46
N ARG A 60 -15.30 0.36 -30.72
CA ARG A 60 -15.40 -0.63 -31.81
C ARG A 60 -14.29 -1.68 -31.62
N GLY A 61 -14.66 -2.97 -31.62
CA GLY A 61 -13.71 -4.10 -31.65
C GLY A 61 -13.50 -4.87 -30.33
N ALA A 62 -13.98 -4.39 -29.17
CA ALA A 62 -13.90 -5.14 -27.92
C ALA A 62 -15.02 -6.21 -27.80
N PRO A 63 -14.84 -7.31 -27.04
CA PRO A 63 -15.92 -8.26 -26.75
C PRO A 63 -17.16 -7.56 -26.17
N LEU A 64 -18.36 -7.99 -26.55
CA LEU A 64 -19.62 -7.34 -26.16
C LEU A 64 -19.78 -7.23 -24.63
N SER A 65 -19.35 -8.26 -23.90
CA SER A 65 -19.34 -8.27 -22.43
C SER A 65 -18.46 -7.15 -21.85
N LEU A 66 -17.26 -6.94 -22.42
CA LEU A 66 -16.36 -5.86 -22.02
C LEU A 66 -16.93 -4.50 -22.42
N GLN A 67 -17.54 -4.38 -23.60
CA GLN A 67 -18.19 -3.13 -24.02
C GLN A 67 -19.34 -2.76 -23.07
N LEU A 68 -20.16 -3.73 -22.64
CA LEU A 68 -21.25 -3.50 -21.69
C LEU A 68 -20.72 -3.14 -20.30
N ALA A 69 -19.69 -3.84 -19.82
CA ALA A 69 -19.05 -3.54 -18.53
C ALA A 69 -18.29 -2.20 -18.52
N SER A 70 -17.66 -1.82 -19.63
CA SER A 70 -16.91 -0.55 -19.75
C SER A 70 -17.80 0.70 -19.68
N ARG A 71 -19.12 0.56 -19.90
CA ARG A 71 -20.06 1.67 -19.81
C ARG A 71 -20.35 2.07 -18.36
N THR A 72 -20.18 1.16 -17.41
CA THR A 72 -20.51 1.40 -16.00
C THR A 72 -19.27 1.65 -15.15
N ILE A 73 -18.12 1.08 -15.51
CA ILE A 73 -16.90 1.18 -14.72
C ILE A 73 -16.09 2.41 -15.11
N ARG A 74 -16.10 3.44 -14.26
CA ARG A 74 -15.29 4.66 -14.47
C ARG A 74 -13.82 4.45 -14.08
N ARG A 75 -13.57 3.68 -13.03
CA ARG A 75 -12.23 3.39 -12.51
C ARG A 75 -12.15 1.97 -12.02
N THR A 76 -10.95 1.43 -12.11
CA THR A 76 -10.56 0.17 -11.50
C THR A 76 -9.44 0.44 -10.49
N PHE A 77 -9.11 -0.54 -9.65
CA PHE A 77 -8.00 -0.42 -8.72
C PHE A 77 -6.93 -1.42 -9.08
N GLY A 78 -5.69 -0.95 -9.17
CA GLY A 78 -4.53 -1.78 -9.42
C GLY A 78 -3.47 -1.66 -8.33
N CYS A 79 -2.49 -2.55 -8.39
CA CYS A 79 -1.32 -2.53 -7.52
C CYS A 79 -0.61 -1.18 -7.65
N GLY A 80 -0.38 -0.53 -6.51
CA GLY A 80 0.29 0.77 -6.44
C GLY A 80 1.68 0.74 -7.07
N ALA A 81 2.37 -0.41 -6.96
CA ALA A 81 3.74 -0.59 -7.47
C ALA A 81 3.81 -0.76 -9.00
N CYS A 82 3.07 -1.73 -9.55
CA CYS A 82 3.21 -2.12 -10.96
C CYS A 82 2.00 -1.79 -11.83
N GLY A 83 0.87 -1.39 -11.24
CA GLY A 83 -0.37 -1.12 -11.96
C GLY A 83 -1.16 -2.34 -12.39
N THR A 84 -0.77 -3.55 -12.02
CA THR A 84 -1.58 -4.74 -12.29
C THR A 84 -2.97 -4.57 -11.68
N LEU A 85 -4.01 -4.74 -12.50
CA LEU A 85 -5.41 -4.67 -12.07
C LEU A 85 -5.66 -5.66 -10.93
N LEU A 86 -6.24 -5.19 -9.83
CA LEU A 86 -6.56 -6.00 -8.65
C LEU A 86 -8.06 -6.21 -8.51
N PHE A 87 -8.83 -5.13 -8.46
CA PHE A 87 -10.27 -5.24 -8.22
C PHE A 87 -11.07 -4.07 -8.80
N ARG A 88 -12.38 -4.27 -8.88
CA ARG A 88 -13.38 -3.30 -9.32
C ARG A 88 -14.10 -2.71 -8.10
N PRO A 89 -14.70 -1.52 -8.23
CA PRO A 89 -15.44 -0.90 -7.13
C PRO A 89 -16.59 -1.75 -6.58
N ALA A 90 -17.17 -2.63 -7.40
CA ALA A 90 -18.25 -3.54 -7.01
C ALA A 90 -17.78 -4.70 -6.10
N GLU A 91 -16.47 -4.96 -6.03
CA GLU A 91 -15.89 -6.03 -5.22
C GLU A 91 -15.56 -5.58 -3.79
N ILE A 92 -15.63 -4.27 -3.51
CA ILE A 92 -15.41 -3.70 -2.17
C ILE A 92 -16.64 -3.99 -1.29
N CYS A 93 -16.40 -4.55 -0.10
CA CYS A 93 -17.39 -4.76 0.94
C CYS A 93 -17.53 -3.52 1.83
N ASP A 94 -18.76 -3.11 2.11
CA ASP A 94 -19.04 -2.04 3.06
C ASP A 94 -18.99 -2.55 4.51
N GLU A 95 -19.35 -3.83 4.70
CA GLU A 95 -19.24 -4.50 5.99
C GLU A 95 -17.80 -4.92 6.27
N LYS A 96 -17.22 -4.31 7.31
CA LYS A 96 -15.98 -4.77 7.91
C LYS A 96 -16.33 -5.66 9.10
N ILE A 97 -16.04 -6.95 8.98
CA ILE A 97 -16.19 -7.91 10.09
C ILE A 97 -15.15 -7.61 11.19
N PHE A 98 -13.98 -7.10 10.80
CA PHE A 98 -12.87 -6.80 11.70
C PHE A 98 -12.11 -5.54 11.28
N ASP A 99 -11.45 -4.94 12.28
CA ASP A 99 -10.50 -3.86 12.09
C ASP A 99 -9.08 -4.44 12.15
N VAL A 100 -8.30 -4.18 11.11
CA VAL A 100 -6.89 -4.60 11.03
C VAL A 100 -6.05 -3.39 10.81
N GLU A 101 -5.05 -3.21 11.66
CA GLU A 101 -4.09 -2.14 11.51
C GLU A 101 -2.88 -2.64 10.71
N LEU A 102 -2.76 -2.19 9.47
CA LEU A 102 -1.54 -2.41 8.69
C LEU A 102 -0.53 -1.32 9.07
N SER A 103 0.66 -1.72 9.52
CA SER A 103 1.70 -0.84 10.12
C SER A 103 2.07 0.44 9.33
N ASP A 104 1.74 0.48 8.04
CA ASP A 104 2.11 1.51 7.08
C ASP A 104 0.92 1.97 6.22
N SER A 105 -0.31 1.54 6.56
CA SER A 105 -1.54 2.00 5.91
C SER A 105 -2.66 2.15 6.94
N GLU A 106 -2.95 3.38 7.32
CA GLU A 106 -4.02 3.74 8.27
C GLU A 106 -5.41 3.31 7.79
N THR A 107 -5.62 3.32 6.48
CA THR A 107 -6.89 2.88 5.87
C THR A 107 -6.72 1.51 5.23
N VAL A 108 -7.63 0.61 5.59
CA VAL A 108 -7.74 -0.75 5.01
C VAL A 108 -9.08 -0.90 4.32
N ILE A 109 -9.05 -1.52 3.15
CA ILE A 109 -10.20 -1.79 2.29
C ILE A 109 -10.55 -3.27 2.39
N SER A 110 -11.84 -3.55 2.59
CA SER A 110 -12.39 -4.90 2.61
C SER A 110 -12.90 -5.30 1.23
N LEU A 111 -12.54 -6.48 0.74
CA LEU A 111 -12.94 -7.01 -0.56
C LEU A 111 -13.54 -8.42 -0.42
N LYS A 112 -14.50 -8.74 -1.30
CA LYS A 112 -15.04 -10.10 -1.48
C LYS A 112 -14.07 -10.99 -2.27
N ASP A 113 -13.44 -10.39 -3.27
CA ASP A 113 -12.56 -11.05 -4.20
C ASP A 113 -11.52 -10.05 -4.71
N CYS A 114 -10.39 -10.57 -5.16
CA CYS A 114 -9.28 -9.78 -5.69
C CYS A 114 -8.55 -10.59 -6.77
N ALA A 115 -8.55 -10.08 -7.99
CA ALA A 115 -7.84 -10.69 -9.10
C ALA A 115 -6.33 -10.44 -9.01
N ASN A 116 -5.56 -11.29 -9.69
CA ASN A 116 -4.11 -11.11 -9.86
C ASN A 116 -3.34 -10.98 -8.53
N VAL A 117 -3.74 -11.74 -7.51
CA VAL A 117 -3.01 -11.86 -6.25
C VAL A 117 -2.43 -13.26 -6.06
N ARG A 118 -1.40 -13.36 -5.23
CA ARG A 118 -0.84 -14.62 -4.72
C ARG A 118 -1.03 -14.67 -3.22
N TYR A 119 -1.49 -15.81 -2.73
CA TYR A 119 -1.62 -16.08 -1.31
C TYR A 119 -0.32 -16.69 -0.77
N GLY A 120 0.13 -16.16 0.36
CA GLY A 120 1.24 -16.74 1.11
C GLY A 120 0.82 -18.00 1.88
N PRO A 121 1.76 -18.60 2.62
CA PRO A 121 1.43 -19.72 3.51
C PRO A 121 0.39 -19.29 4.55
N MET A 122 -0.50 -20.22 4.90
CA MET A 122 -1.46 -20.03 5.99
C MET A 122 -0.73 -19.92 7.32
N ARG A 123 -1.11 -18.93 8.13
CA ARG A 123 -0.59 -18.74 9.49
C ARG A 123 -1.74 -18.54 10.46
N CYS A 124 -1.65 -19.18 11.62
CA CYS A 124 -2.53 -18.88 12.74
C CYS A 124 -1.91 -17.72 13.53
N LYS A 125 -2.69 -16.67 13.74
CA LYS A 125 -2.30 -15.53 14.55
C LYS A 125 -3.30 -15.28 15.67
N SER A 126 -2.83 -14.87 16.83
CA SER A 126 -3.69 -14.47 17.94
C SER A 126 -3.71 -12.96 18.13
N ASP A 127 -4.83 -12.44 18.63
CA ASP A 127 -4.89 -11.07 19.11
C ASP A 127 -4.07 -10.88 20.40
N MET A 128 -3.96 -9.63 20.87
CA MET A 128 -3.20 -9.31 22.08
C MET A 128 -3.79 -9.92 23.35
N SER A 129 -5.11 -10.15 23.38
CA SER A 129 -5.77 -10.77 24.53
C SER A 129 -5.68 -12.29 24.50
N GLU A 130 -5.16 -12.88 23.41
CA GLU A 130 -5.16 -14.32 23.18
C GLU A 130 -6.56 -14.92 23.36
N THR A 131 -7.61 -14.19 22.97
CA THR A 131 -8.99 -14.69 22.99
C THR A 131 -9.45 -15.06 21.59
N TRP A 132 -8.83 -14.51 20.54
CA TRP A 132 -9.19 -14.77 19.16
C TRP A 132 -7.99 -15.30 18.39
N LYS A 133 -8.22 -16.33 17.59
CA LYS A 133 -7.29 -16.86 16.59
C LYS A 133 -7.82 -16.60 15.19
N TYR A 134 -6.91 -16.23 14.31
CA TYR A 134 -7.18 -15.88 12.92
C TYR A 134 -6.28 -16.72 12.01
N ASP A 135 -6.90 -17.44 11.07
CA ASP A 135 -6.18 -18.11 10.00
C ASP A 135 -5.98 -17.11 8.86
N VAL A 136 -4.77 -16.57 8.77
CA VAL A 136 -4.43 -15.48 7.86
C VAL A 136 -3.40 -15.92 6.82
N GLN A 137 -3.55 -15.41 5.61
CA GLN A 137 -2.54 -15.49 4.56
C GLN A 137 -2.13 -14.08 4.16
N THR A 138 -0.85 -13.87 3.88
CA THR A 138 -0.41 -12.63 3.25
C THR A 138 -0.90 -12.59 1.81
N ILE A 139 -1.36 -11.44 1.34
CA ILE A 139 -1.73 -11.21 -0.05
C ILE A 139 -0.63 -10.41 -0.73
N ARG A 140 -0.18 -10.90 -1.89
CA ARG A 140 0.82 -10.25 -2.72
C ARG A 140 0.32 -10.02 -4.13
N CYS A 141 0.84 -9.00 -4.80
CA CYS A 141 0.58 -8.81 -6.23
C CYS A 141 1.20 -9.97 -7.02
N SER A 142 0.43 -10.62 -7.89
CA SER A 142 0.92 -11.75 -8.71
C SER A 142 2.02 -11.36 -9.70
N ASN A 143 2.09 -10.09 -10.10
CA ASN A 143 3.04 -9.58 -11.08
C ASN A 143 4.38 -9.16 -10.45
N CYS A 144 4.36 -8.27 -9.45
CA CYS A 144 5.58 -7.74 -8.83
C CYS A 144 5.88 -8.31 -7.44
N ASN A 145 5.04 -9.21 -6.92
CA ASN A 145 5.19 -9.86 -5.62
C ASN A 145 5.21 -8.92 -4.40
N VAL A 146 4.83 -7.64 -4.56
CA VAL A 146 4.75 -6.70 -3.44
C VAL A 146 3.61 -7.08 -2.50
N TYR A 147 3.82 -6.91 -1.19
CA TYR A 147 2.78 -7.10 -0.18
C TYR A 147 1.64 -6.09 -0.34
N LEU A 148 0.41 -6.60 -0.34
CA LEU A 148 -0.83 -5.83 -0.47
C LEU A 148 -1.70 -5.89 0.79
N GLY A 149 -1.57 -6.91 1.63
CA GLY A 149 -2.41 -7.05 2.82
C GLY A 149 -2.62 -8.48 3.25
N LEU A 150 -3.81 -8.79 3.77
CA LEU A 150 -4.13 -10.07 4.41
C LEU A 150 -5.43 -10.66 3.88
N HIS A 151 -5.48 -11.97 3.76
CA HIS A 151 -6.69 -12.76 3.57
C HIS A 151 -6.98 -13.44 4.91
N VAL A 152 -8.15 -13.17 5.50
CA VAL A 152 -8.57 -13.85 6.73
C VAL A 152 -9.57 -14.91 6.33
N SER A 153 -9.19 -16.17 6.51
CA SER A 153 -9.95 -17.35 6.07
C SER A 153 -10.87 -17.90 7.17
N LYS A 154 -10.47 -17.76 8.43
CA LYS A 154 -11.20 -18.31 9.56
C LYS A 154 -10.91 -17.52 10.83
N ILE A 155 -11.93 -17.43 11.69
CA ILE A 155 -11.84 -16.82 13.00
C ILE A 155 -12.33 -17.84 14.03
N SER A 156 -11.59 -18.02 15.12
CA SER A 156 -12.01 -18.89 16.22
C SER A 156 -11.75 -18.25 17.57
N ASN A 157 -12.64 -18.51 18.53
CA ASN A 157 -12.50 -18.04 19.90
C ASN A 157 -11.76 -19.11 20.73
N LEU A 158 -10.70 -18.70 21.43
CA LEU A 158 -9.80 -19.55 22.21
C LEU A 158 -10.47 -20.21 23.42
N THR A 159 -11.60 -19.69 23.92
CA THR A 159 -12.37 -20.35 25.00
C THR A 159 -12.84 -21.75 24.60
N SER A 160 -12.93 -22.04 23.29
CA SER A 160 -13.27 -23.37 22.76
C SER A 160 -12.06 -24.30 22.47
N TRP A 161 -10.83 -23.82 22.66
CA TRP A 161 -9.61 -24.48 22.16
C TRP A 161 -8.69 -25.08 23.23
N MET A 162 -9.05 -24.98 24.51
CA MET A 162 -8.25 -25.60 25.59
C MET A 162 -8.12 -27.13 25.49
N GLU A 163 -8.84 -27.79 24.57
CA GLU A 163 -8.79 -29.25 24.40
C GLU A 163 -7.80 -29.75 23.33
N ILE A 164 -7.13 -28.89 22.55
CA ILE A 164 -6.25 -29.35 21.46
C ILE A 164 -4.94 -28.53 21.41
N SER A 165 -3.98 -28.86 22.27
CA SER A 165 -2.64 -28.23 22.25
C SER A 165 -1.53 -29.28 22.08
N SER A 166 -1.24 -29.63 20.82
CA SER A 166 0.01 -30.29 20.44
C SER A 166 0.65 -29.71 19.16
N HIS A 167 0.04 -28.71 18.52
CA HIS A 167 0.55 -28.15 17.27
C HIS A 167 0.65 -26.61 17.28
N GLY A 168 1.89 -26.12 17.35
CA GLY A 168 2.27 -24.85 16.74
C GLY A 168 2.20 -23.62 17.64
N TRP A 169 3.33 -22.94 17.77
CA TRP A 169 3.46 -21.61 18.37
C TRP A 169 2.55 -20.61 17.63
N CYS A 170 1.70 -19.88 18.35
CA CYS A 170 0.99 -18.73 17.80
C CYS A 170 1.93 -17.51 17.77
N GLU A 171 2.18 -16.97 16.58
CA GLU A 171 2.97 -15.75 16.43
C GLU A 171 2.12 -14.53 16.82
N ARG A 172 2.59 -13.72 17.78
CA ARG A 172 2.00 -12.42 18.07
C ARG A 172 2.02 -11.54 16.81
N MET A 173 0.88 -10.93 16.49
CA MET A 173 0.78 -10.10 15.29
C MET A 173 1.63 -8.83 15.40
N GLY A 174 2.36 -8.49 14.34
CA GLY A 174 2.87 -7.13 14.12
C GLY A 174 1.81 -6.13 13.66
N ALA A 175 0.57 -6.59 13.42
CA ALA A 175 -0.58 -5.83 12.95
C ALA A 175 -1.81 -6.28 13.76
N PRO A 176 -2.21 -5.57 14.82
CA PRO A 176 -3.30 -6.06 15.67
C PRO A 176 -4.61 -6.16 14.88
N ILE A 177 -5.34 -7.26 15.11
CA ILE A 177 -6.70 -7.48 14.59
C ILE A 177 -7.65 -7.31 15.76
N PHE A 178 -8.60 -6.40 15.63
CA PHE A 178 -9.62 -6.13 16.63
C PHE A 178 -10.98 -6.57 16.10
N PRO A 179 -11.73 -7.37 16.86
CA PRO A 179 -13.17 -7.49 16.66
C PRO A 179 -13.76 -6.08 16.79
N ARG A 180 -14.54 -5.66 15.80
CA ARG A 180 -15.16 -4.33 15.86
C ARG A 180 -16.20 -4.34 16.97
N ALA A 181 -15.91 -3.68 18.10
CA ALA A 181 -16.88 -3.46 19.15
C ALA A 181 -18.06 -2.67 18.56
N GLY A 182 -19.18 -3.34 18.34
CA GLY A 182 -20.30 -2.79 17.60
C GLY A 182 -20.88 -1.55 18.27
N ASN A 183 -20.61 -0.36 17.72
CA ASN A 183 -21.53 0.78 17.83
C ASN A 183 -22.69 0.58 16.83
N SER A 184 -23.44 -0.51 17.00
CA SER A 184 -24.69 -0.73 16.25
C SER A 184 -25.80 0.10 16.90
N ARG A 185 -25.75 1.42 16.71
CA ARG A 185 -26.91 2.28 16.97
C ARG A 185 -27.82 2.23 15.74
N ARG A 186 -29.00 1.60 15.90
CA ARG A 186 -30.20 1.65 15.05
C ARG A 186 -30.36 0.63 13.90
N GLY A 187 -29.96 -0.61 14.12
CA GLY A 187 -30.41 -1.75 13.30
C GLY A 187 -30.78 -2.93 14.19
N SER A 188 -31.96 -2.89 14.79
CA SER A 188 -32.53 -3.97 15.61
C SER A 188 -32.85 -5.19 14.73
N VAL A 189 -31.87 -6.07 14.51
CA VAL A 189 -32.11 -7.46 14.07
C VAL A 189 -31.38 -8.49 14.95
N ILE A 190 -30.52 -8.07 15.88
CA ILE A 190 -29.88 -9.01 16.83
C ILE A 190 -30.20 -8.56 18.24
N SER A 191 -31.45 -8.79 18.64
CA SER A 191 -31.85 -8.75 20.05
C SER A 191 -31.66 -10.14 20.65
N GLY A 192 -30.70 -10.27 21.57
CA GLY A 192 -30.88 -11.10 22.77
C GLY A 192 -30.46 -12.57 22.75
N GLY A 193 -29.85 -13.09 21.69
CA GLY A 193 -29.21 -14.40 21.75
C GLY A 193 -27.73 -14.25 22.08
N SER A 194 -27.24 -14.88 23.16
CA SER A 194 -25.84 -15.25 23.27
C SER A 194 -25.51 -16.13 22.07
N HIS A 195 -25.08 -15.53 20.95
CA HIS A 195 -24.56 -16.25 19.82
C HIS A 195 -23.25 -16.88 20.28
N GLU A 196 -23.37 -18.07 20.85
CA GLU A 196 -22.28 -19.00 20.99
C GLU A 196 -21.62 -19.07 19.61
N VAL A 197 -20.40 -18.55 19.52
CA VAL A 197 -19.58 -18.77 18.34
C VAL A 197 -19.47 -20.29 18.22
N PRO A 198 -19.94 -20.89 17.12
CA PRO A 198 -19.97 -22.34 17.01
C PRO A 198 -18.57 -22.89 17.26
N VAL A 199 -18.51 -23.96 18.07
CA VAL A 199 -17.29 -24.71 18.34
C VAL A 199 -16.75 -25.14 16.97
N GLY A 200 -15.64 -24.54 16.57
CA GLY A 200 -15.10 -24.70 15.21
C GLY A 200 -14.80 -23.39 14.47
N GLY A 201 -15.28 -22.24 14.96
CA GLY A 201 -14.98 -20.93 14.38
C GLY A 201 -15.88 -20.54 13.19
N ILE A 202 -15.76 -19.29 12.74
CA ILE A 202 -16.51 -18.70 11.64
C ILE A 202 -15.58 -18.63 10.42
N GLU A 203 -15.95 -19.29 9.33
CA GLU A 203 -15.26 -19.09 8.05
C GLU A 203 -15.47 -17.66 7.56
N THR A 204 -14.37 -17.01 7.23
CA THR A 204 -14.38 -15.69 6.61
C THR A 204 -13.70 -15.80 5.25
N ARG A 205 -14.15 -15.05 4.24
CA ARG A 205 -13.45 -14.95 2.95
C ARG A 205 -13.08 -13.51 2.65
N GLN A 206 -12.67 -12.81 3.69
CA GLN A 206 -12.49 -11.38 3.63
C GLN A 206 -11.04 -11.04 3.32
N ILE A 207 -10.86 -10.29 2.24
CA ILE A 207 -9.58 -9.77 1.80
C ILE A 207 -9.43 -8.34 2.30
N LEU A 208 -8.31 -8.05 2.94
CA LEU A 208 -7.94 -6.74 3.45
C LEU A 208 -6.74 -6.21 2.72
N ILE A 209 -6.89 -5.05 2.08
CA ILE A 209 -5.81 -4.40 1.35
C ILE A 209 -5.57 -3.00 1.92
N GLY A 210 -4.29 -2.69 2.16
CA GLY A 210 -3.88 -1.35 2.57
C GLY A 210 -4.10 -0.34 1.44
N HIS A 211 -4.76 0.77 1.75
CA HIS A 211 -5.04 1.83 0.79
C HIS A 211 -3.76 2.41 0.15
N ARG A 212 -2.64 2.46 0.89
CA ARG A 212 -1.35 2.93 0.34
C ARG A 212 -0.72 1.98 -0.70
N TYR A 213 -1.23 0.75 -0.85
CA TYR A 213 -0.69 -0.24 -1.77
C TYR A 213 -1.45 -0.36 -3.08
N ILE A 214 -2.49 0.45 -3.25
CA ILE A 214 -3.33 0.45 -4.45
C ILE A 214 -3.35 1.82 -5.09
N ARG A 215 -3.76 1.88 -6.36
CA ARG A 215 -4.02 3.13 -7.06
C ARG A 215 -5.22 3.00 -7.97
N ALA A 216 -5.88 4.11 -8.21
CA ALA A 216 -6.98 4.19 -9.16
C ALA A 216 -6.44 4.21 -10.59
N LEU A 217 -6.97 3.32 -11.42
CA LEU A 217 -6.65 3.19 -12.83
C LEU A 217 -7.90 3.47 -13.66
N ARG A 218 -7.66 3.90 -14.90
CA ARG A 218 -8.70 3.94 -15.93
C ARG A 218 -9.04 2.51 -16.35
N PRO A 219 -10.19 2.28 -17.02
CA PRO A 219 -10.57 0.95 -17.50
C PRO A 219 -9.57 0.32 -18.47
N ASP A 220 -8.80 1.15 -19.18
CA ASP A 220 -7.71 0.72 -20.07
C ASP A 220 -6.40 0.39 -19.32
N GLY A 221 -6.39 0.46 -17.99
CA GLY A 221 -5.22 0.22 -17.15
C GLY A 221 -4.28 1.42 -17.02
N THR A 222 -4.56 2.53 -17.70
CA THR A 222 -3.72 3.74 -17.60
C THR A 222 -3.95 4.47 -16.27
N ASP A 223 -2.91 5.15 -15.80
CA ASP A 223 -2.93 5.85 -14.53
C ASP A 223 -3.86 7.07 -14.56
N VAL A 224 -4.60 7.30 -13.48
CA VAL A 224 -5.59 8.41 -13.40
C VAL A 224 -4.93 9.72 -12.96
N PRO A 225 -4.21 9.78 -11.82
CA PRO A 225 -3.55 11.00 -11.39
C PRO A 225 -2.18 11.21 -12.07
N LYS A 226 -1.88 12.47 -12.40
CA LYS A 226 -0.50 12.90 -12.61
C LYS A 226 0.23 12.86 -11.27
N ARG A 227 1.27 12.04 -11.20
CA ARG A 227 2.09 11.83 -10.00
C ARG A 227 3.26 12.80 -9.98
N ILE A 228 3.67 13.23 -8.79
CA ILE A 228 4.91 14.00 -8.62
C ILE A 228 6.06 13.01 -8.66
N THR A 229 7.04 13.27 -9.52
CA THR A 229 8.18 12.39 -9.76
C THR A 229 9.27 12.65 -8.72
N LEU A 230 9.82 11.56 -8.20
CA LEU A 230 11.03 11.56 -7.39
C LEU A 230 12.18 11.16 -8.29
N VAL A 231 13.12 12.09 -8.53
CA VAL A 231 14.24 11.89 -9.44
C VAL A 231 15.56 11.80 -8.68
N CYS A 232 16.53 11.11 -9.28
CA CYS A 232 17.90 11.09 -8.76
C CYS A 232 18.49 12.50 -8.79
N LYS A 233 19.08 12.94 -7.67
CA LYS A 233 19.73 14.26 -7.58
C LYS A 233 20.91 14.42 -8.55
N GLY A 234 21.60 13.33 -8.87
CA GLY A 234 22.81 13.35 -9.71
C GLY A 234 22.55 13.38 -11.22
N CYS A 235 21.43 12.84 -11.70
CA CYS A 235 21.19 12.67 -13.16
C CYS A 235 19.72 12.78 -13.59
N THR A 236 18.83 13.25 -12.70
CA THR A 236 17.39 13.48 -12.95
C THR A 236 16.58 12.27 -13.43
N THR A 237 17.15 11.07 -13.45
CA THR A 237 16.41 9.82 -13.74
C THR A 237 15.29 9.61 -12.73
N VAL A 238 14.07 9.30 -13.20
CA VAL A 238 12.90 9.05 -12.35
C VAL A 238 13.07 7.75 -11.56
N LEU A 239 13.26 7.87 -10.25
CA LEU A 239 13.41 6.73 -9.34
C LEU A 239 12.07 6.22 -8.85
N SER A 240 11.15 7.10 -8.49
CA SER A 240 9.83 6.73 -7.96
C SER A 240 8.86 7.91 -8.04
N TYR A 241 7.77 7.84 -7.29
CA TYR A 241 6.70 8.82 -7.24
C TYR A 241 6.26 9.04 -5.79
N THR A 242 5.71 10.21 -5.48
CA THR A 242 5.31 10.56 -4.11
C THR A 242 4.19 9.68 -3.56
N ASP A 243 3.33 9.13 -4.41
CA ASP A 243 2.26 8.21 -4.03
C ASP A 243 2.76 6.82 -3.59
N GLN A 244 4.04 6.51 -3.86
CA GLN A 244 4.70 5.29 -3.42
C GLN A 244 5.34 5.43 -2.02
N ILE A 245 5.33 6.62 -1.41
CA ILE A 245 5.90 6.84 -0.07
C ILE A 245 4.97 6.21 0.98
N LEU A 246 5.51 5.26 1.74
CA LEU A 246 4.84 4.59 2.85
C LEU A 246 5.18 5.23 4.20
N CYS A 247 6.42 5.68 4.39
CA CYS A 247 6.86 6.32 5.64
C CYS A 247 8.08 7.21 5.43
N THR A 248 8.07 8.43 5.99
CA THR A 248 9.18 9.41 5.94
C THR A 248 10.00 9.46 7.23
N ARG A 249 9.76 8.53 8.17
CA ARG A 249 10.42 8.49 9.48
C ARG A 249 11.66 7.60 9.53
N ARG A 250 12.04 6.97 8.41
CA ARG A 250 13.18 6.05 8.36
C ARG A 250 14.49 6.82 8.25
N ARG A 251 15.58 6.13 8.58
CA ARG A 251 16.95 6.62 8.42
C ARG A 251 17.81 5.52 7.81
N TRP A 252 18.85 5.91 7.08
CA TRP A 252 19.80 5.00 6.47
C TRP A 252 21.15 5.68 6.22
N GLY A 253 22.23 4.95 6.45
CA GLY A 253 23.61 5.39 6.18
C GLY A 253 24.22 4.63 5.01
N PHE A 254 25.17 5.27 4.32
CA PHE A 254 25.96 4.65 3.26
C PHE A 254 27.31 4.20 3.83
N GLY A 255 27.59 2.89 3.81
CA GLY A 255 28.81 2.34 4.40
C GLY A 255 28.92 2.68 5.89
N ASP A 256 30.05 3.26 6.28
CA ASP A 256 30.32 3.75 7.65
C ASP A 256 29.89 5.22 7.86
N GLY A 257 29.21 5.81 6.88
CA GLY A 257 28.69 7.17 6.97
C GLY A 257 27.52 7.32 7.96
N PRO A 258 27.21 8.56 8.38
CA PRO A 258 26.13 8.81 9.32
C PRO A 258 24.76 8.43 8.73
N ASN A 259 23.83 8.06 9.62
CA ASN A 259 22.45 7.76 9.23
C ASN A 259 21.70 9.04 8.81
N GLU A 260 21.31 9.12 7.55
CA GLU A 260 20.55 10.22 6.96
C GLU A 260 19.04 9.92 6.90
N PRO A 261 18.17 10.94 6.84
CA PRO A 261 16.74 10.74 6.60
C PRO A 261 16.45 9.96 5.31
N ALA A 262 15.53 9.01 5.38
CA ALA A 262 15.13 8.18 4.26
C ALA A 262 13.60 8.00 4.18
N CYS A 263 13.09 7.85 2.96
CA CYS A 263 11.70 7.51 2.68
C CYS A 263 11.58 6.01 2.40
N TYR A 264 10.72 5.33 3.14
CA TYR A 264 10.29 3.97 2.87
C TYR A 264 9.24 3.96 1.76
N MET A 265 9.50 3.18 0.72
CA MET A 265 8.79 3.22 -0.55
C MET A 265 8.23 1.85 -0.90
N ASN A 266 7.05 1.84 -1.50
CA ASN A 266 6.42 0.63 -2.01
C ASN A 266 7.15 0.10 -3.26
N SER A 267 7.55 0.97 -4.18
CA SER A 267 8.24 0.57 -5.42
C SER A 267 9.11 1.67 -6.02
N LEU A 268 10.03 1.26 -6.89
CA LEU A 268 10.79 2.12 -7.79
C LEU A 268 10.40 1.86 -9.25
N THR A 269 10.62 2.84 -10.11
CA THR A 269 10.39 2.72 -11.55
C THR A 269 11.28 1.61 -12.14
N LYS A 270 10.69 0.70 -12.92
CA LYS A 270 11.43 -0.39 -13.54
C LYS A 270 12.54 0.17 -14.45
N GLY A 271 13.76 -0.34 -14.30
CA GLY A 271 14.92 0.06 -15.10
C GLY A 271 15.62 1.34 -14.64
N SER A 272 15.11 2.05 -13.63
CA SER A 272 15.76 3.28 -13.11
C SER A 272 16.78 3.02 -12.00
N TYR A 273 16.92 1.77 -11.58
CA TYR A 273 17.78 1.37 -10.49
C TYR A 273 18.40 -0.01 -10.71
N GLU A 274 19.49 -0.26 -10.00
CA GLU A 274 20.16 -1.54 -9.85
C GLU A 274 20.29 -1.87 -8.37
N VAL A 275 20.24 -3.15 -8.02
CA VAL A 275 20.49 -3.60 -6.65
C VAL A 275 21.81 -4.36 -6.62
N LYS A 276 22.74 -3.90 -5.79
CA LYS A 276 24.09 -4.48 -5.63
C LYS A 276 24.37 -4.75 -4.15
N ASN A 277 25.54 -5.34 -3.88
CA ASN A 277 26.07 -5.57 -2.52
C ASN A 277 25.06 -6.25 -1.58
N VAL A 278 24.35 -7.26 -2.07
CA VAL A 278 23.35 -7.98 -1.29
C VAL A 278 24.04 -8.70 -0.14
N ARG A 279 23.59 -8.43 1.08
CA ARG A 279 24.19 -8.95 2.31
C ARG A 279 23.15 -9.12 3.40
N GLU A 280 23.40 -10.06 4.29
CA GLU A 280 22.62 -10.20 5.51
C GLU A 280 22.94 -9.06 6.49
N ARG A 281 21.90 -8.50 7.12
CA ARG A 281 22.00 -7.45 8.13
C ARG A 281 21.04 -7.79 9.27
N MET A 282 21.55 -7.70 10.49
CA MET A 282 20.72 -7.72 11.69
C MET A 282 20.13 -6.32 11.90
N LEU A 283 18.82 -6.19 11.72
CA LEU A 283 18.09 -4.94 11.99
C LEU A 283 17.36 -5.05 13.33
N ALA A 284 16.89 -3.92 13.86
CA ALA A 284 16.04 -3.90 15.07
C ALA A 284 14.77 -4.76 14.93
N GLN A 285 14.35 -5.04 13.69
CA GLN A 285 13.17 -5.84 13.40
C GLN A 285 13.49 -7.33 13.21
N GLY A 286 14.77 -7.72 13.15
CA GLY A 286 15.21 -9.09 12.86
C GLY A 286 16.23 -9.15 11.72
N SER A 287 16.65 -10.37 11.38
CA SER A 287 17.61 -10.59 10.29
C SER A 287 16.96 -10.41 8.91
N PHE A 288 17.66 -9.68 8.04
CA PHE A 288 17.25 -9.40 6.68
C PHE A 288 18.38 -9.54 5.68
N GLU A 289 18.07 -10.09 4.52
CA GLU A 289 18.88 -9.92 3.33
C GLU A 289 18.53 -8.55 2.70
N MET A 290 19.52 -7.67 2.64
CA MET A 290 19.39 -6.30 2.14
C MET A 290 20.32 -6.06 0.96
N GLY A 291 19.87 -5.28 -0.01
CA GLY A 291 20.71 -4.81 -1.11
C GLY A 291 20.82 -3.28 -1.13
N ASP A 292 21.96 -2.78 -1.56
CA ASP A 292 22.18 -1.37 -1.81
C ASP A 292 21.54 -1.00 -3.16
N VAL A 293 20.81 0.11 -3.22
CA VAL A 293 20.11 0.56 -4.43
C VAL A 293 20.89 1.69 -5.07
N PHE A 294 21.26 1.50 -6.33
CA PHE A 294 22.00 2.45 -7.14
C PHE A 294 21.12 2.98 -8.27
N CYS A 295 21.26 4.25 -8.64
CA CYS A 295 20.63 4.77 -9.85
C CYS A 295 21.27 4.11 -11.08
N SER A 296 20.46 3.57 -11.98
CA SER A 296 20.98 2.88 -13.18
C SER A 296 21.66 3.82 -14.18
N CYS A 297 21.33 5.11 -14.15
CA CYS A 297 21.90 6.09 -15.07
C CYS A 297 23.28 6.60 -14.63
N CYS A 298 23.43 7.07 -13.39
CA CYS A 298 24.70 7.65 -12.91
C CYS A 298 25.49 6.76 -11.96
N GLY A 299 24.96 5.59 -11.59
CA GLY A 299 25.64 4.65 -10.69
C GLY A 299 25.77 5.10 -9.24
N ILE A 300 25.20 6.26 -8.84
CA ILE A 300 25.25 6.72 -7.44
C ILE A 300 24.31 5.88 -6.57
N GLN A 301 24.75 5.54 -5.36
CA GLN A 301 23.88 4.89 -4.37
C GLN A 301 22.80 5.86 -3.89
N VAL A 302 21.54 5.46 -4.02
CA VAL A 302 20.37 6.28 -3.68
C VAL A 302 19.58 5.69 -2.51
N GLY A 303 19.86 4.46 -2.09
CA GLY A 303 19.10 3.81 -1.04
C GLY A 303 19.44 2.35 -0.78
N TYR A 304 18.41 1.61 -0.33
CA TYR A 304 18.45 0.21 0.02
C TYR A 304 17.15 -0.51 -0.36
N LYS A 305 17.19 -1.85 -0.41
CA LYS A 305 16.05 -2.73 -0.68
C LYS A 305 16.03 -3.90 0.30
N PHE A 306 14.85 -4.21 0.82
CA PHE A 306 14.61 -5.46 1.54
C PHE A 306 14.43 -6.59 0.53
N GLN A 307 15.39 -7.52 0.44
CA GLN A 307 15.33 -8.62 -0.52
C GLN A 307 14.55 -9.79 0.06
N LYS A 308 14.94 -10.27 1.25
CA LYS A 308 14.35 -11.46 1.87
C LYS A 308 14.39 -11.33 3.39
N ASP A 309 13.28 -11.65 4.03
CA ASP A 309 13.22 -11.80 5.49
C ASP A 309 13.91 -13.12 5.85
N ARG A 310 14.88 -13.05 6.75
CA ARG A 310 15.64 -14.21 7.25
C ARG A 310 15.28 -14.51 8.72
N SER A 311 14.32 -13.79 9.30
CA SER A 311 13.81 -14.12 10.62
C SER A 311 13.15 -15.52 10.61
N PRO A 312 13.32 -16.33 11.67
CA PRO A 312 12.73 -17.68 11.74
C PRO A 312 11.21 -17.69 11.56
N THR A 313 10.55 -16.62 11.98
CA THR A 313 9.10 -16.43 12.00
C THR A 313 8.56 -15.64 10.79
N PHE A 314 9.44 -15.16 9.91
CA PHE A 314 9.06 -14.33 8.76
C PHE A 314 8.14 -13.17 9.14
N ILE A 315 8.38 -12.55 10.30
CA ILE A 315 7.52 -11.51 10.90
C ILE A 315 7.52 -10.21 10.09
N ASN A 316 8.54 -10.00 9.27
CA ASN A 316 8.71 -8.80 8.46
C ASN A 316 8.57 -9.09 6.96
N GLU A 317 7.95 -10.20 6.61
CA GLU A 317 7.77 -10.60 5.22
C GLU A 317 7.03 -9.53 4.39
N ASN A 318 6.18 -8.71 5.04
CA ASN A 318 5.51 -7.57 4.44
C ASN A 318 6.47 -6.47 3.93
N GLN A 319 7.71 -6.44 4.41
CA GLN A 319 8.74 -5.49 3.97
C GLN A 319 9.50 -5.95 2.73
N GLN A 320 9.45 -7.25 2.39
CA GLN A 320 10.19 -7.79 1.25
C GLN A 320 9.76 -7.14 -0.06
N GLY A 321 10.75 -6.85 -0.91
CA GLY A 321 10.56 -6.21 -2.21
C GLY A 321 10.44 -4.69 -2.14
N ARG A 322 10.43 -4.09 -0.94
CA ARG A 322 10.31 -2.64 -0.75
C ARG A 322 11.66 -1.96 -0.60
N PHE A 323 11.63 -0.63 -0.71
CA PHE A 323 12.81 0.19 -0.85
C PHE A 323 12.85 1.26 0.22
N GLY A 324 14.06 1.71 0.56
CA GLY A 324 14.26 2.99 1.21
C GLY A 324 15.14 3.87 0.35
N LEU A 325 14.71 5.10 0.09
CA LEU A 325 15.52 6.09 -0.63
C LEU A 325 15.98 7.18 0.33
N VAL A 326 17.27 7.51 0.32
CA VAL A 326 17.85 8.55 1.17
C VAL A 326 17.48 9.92 0.59
N ILE A 327 16.87 10.78 1.40
CA ILE A 327 16.24 12.02 0.93
C ILE A 327 17.26 12.97 0.29
N SER A 328 18.48 13.04 0.83
CA SER A 328 19.57 13.86 0.29
C SER A 328 19.97 13.51 -1.15
N ARG A 329 19.60 12.32 -1.63
CA ARG A 329 19.85 11.80 -2.98
C ARG A 329 18.69 12.02 -3.94
N LEU A 330 17.61 12.66 -3.49
CA LEU A 330 16.40 12.88 -4.28
C LEU A 330 16.22 14.36 -4.62
N LYS A 331 15.51 14.59 -5.73
CA LYS A 331 14.88 15.86 -6.09
C LYS A 331 13.43 15.58 -6.49
N LEU A 332 12.58 16.58 -6.36
CA LEU A 332 11.23 16.54 -6.94
C LEU A 332 11.29 17.14 -8.33
N ASP A 333 10.56 16.53 -9.25
CA ASP A 333 10.32 17.08 -10.56
C ASP A 333 8.82 17.37 -10.73
N PHE A 334 8.52 18.63 -11.03
CA PHE A 334 7.17 19.14 -11.22
C PHE A 334 6.81 19.36 -12.69
N ALA A 335 7.70 19.03 -13.64
CA ALA A 335 7.47 19.27 -15.06
C ALA A 335 6.18 18.60 -15.56
N GLY A 336 5.85 17.40 -15.03
CA GLY A 336 4.59 16.73 -15.32
C GLY A 336 3.34 17.44 -14.77
N PHE A 337 3.49 18.20 -13.67
CA PHE A 337 2.40 18.86 -12.96
C PHE A 337 2.00 20.20 -13.61
N ALA A 338 2.98 21.05 -13.94
CA ALA A 338 2.76 22.43 -14.41
C ALA A 338 1.93 22.53 -15.70
N GLN A 339 2.08 21.60 -16.64
CA GLN A 339 1.29 21.59 -17.90
C GLN A 339 -0.23 21.43 -17.69
N THR A 340 -0.68 21.07 -16.48
CA THR A 340 -2.10 20.83 -16.18
C THR A 340 -2.80 22.08 -15.67
N ILE A 341 -2.11 22.90 -14.88
CA ILE A 341 -2.69 24.13 -14.30
C ILE A 341 -2.97 25.16 -15.40
N ILE A 342 -2.20 25.15 -16.49
CA ILE A 342 -2.42 26.05 -17.63
C ILE A 342 -3.61 25.61 -18.50
N ARG A 343 -4.11 24.36 -18.34
CA ARG A 343 -5.18 23.78 -19.17
C ARG A 343 -6.50 23.54 -18.44
N ALA A 344 -6.55 23.75 -17.13
CA ALA A 344 -7.73 23.64 -16.29
C ALA A 344 -8.12 25.04 -15.81
#